data_AF-A0A418M4V7-F1
#
_entry.id   AF-A0A418M4V7-F1
#
_cell.length_a   1.000
_cell.length_b   1.000
_cell.length_c   1.000
_cell.angle_alpha   90.00
_cell.angle_beta   90.00
_cell.angle_gamma   90.00
#
_symmetry.space_group_name_H-M   'P 1'
#
loop_
_entity.id
_entity.type
_entity.pdbx_description
1 polymer ?
#
loop_
_entity_poly.entity_id
_entity_poly.type
_entity_poly.pdbx_seq_one_letter_code
_entity_poly.pdbx_strand_id
1 'polypeptide(L)'
;MPYHYLVRRYKTALLLLSLISLDSCYINSGSDPAVDRRETYRPIYSTYDRVRTVETLDPQPIRTAGKIYIKDQFLFINDVGRGIHIVDNSDPASPTKVSFVAIPSARELAIKDSILYVDNIIDLVALNIANPRNVRLAKRVENAFTYAAYPPMHNVRFECPDPEKGLVIGWEKAEVTNPQCFR
;
A
#
# COMPACT_ATOMS: atom_id res chain seq x y z
N MET A 1 55.86 -59.90 -19.07
CA MET A 1 54.48 -60.02 -18.56
C MET A 1 54.18 -58.97 -17.46
N PRO A 2 53.81 -57.70 -17.78
CA PRO A 2 53.16 -56.88 -16.73
C PRO A 2 52.09 -55.85 -17.20
N TYR A 3 51.62 -55.84 -18.46
CA TYR A 3 50.80 -54.71 -18.96
C TYR A 3 49.29 -54.80 -18.66
N HIS A 4 48.73 -56.00 -18.47
CA HIS A 4 47.28 -56.19 -18.28
C HIS A 4 46.76 -55.94 -16.85
N TYR A 5 47.64 -55.88 -15.84
CA TYR A 5 47.24 -55.65 -14.44
C TYR A 5 47.02 -54.18 -14.09
N LEU A 6 47.71 -53.25 -14.78
CA LEU A 6 47.66 -51.81 -14.50
C LEU A 6 46.34 -51.16 -14.96
N VAL A 7 45.81 -51.53 -16.13
CA VAL A 7 44.57 -50.94 -16.69
C VAL A 7 43.32 -51.39 -15.92
N ARG A 8 43.31 -52.62 -15.39
CA ARG A 8 42.19 -53.17 -14.62
C ARG A 8 42.05 -52.54 -13.23
N ARG A 9 43.18 -52.15 -12.62
CA ARG A 9 43.21 -51.36 -11.38
C ARG A 9 42.75 -49.91 -11.59
N TYR A 10 43.06 -49.31 -12.74
CA TYR A 10 42.61 -47.95 -13.06
C TYR A 10 41.10 -47.87 -13.32
N LYS A 11 40.51 -48.85 -14.02
CA LYS A 11 39.04 -48.91 -14.24
C LYS A 11 38.24 -49.18 -12.96
N THR A 12 38.75 -50.00 -12.05
CA THR A 12 38.12 -50.24 -10.74
C THR A 12 38.30 -49.07 -9.79
N ALA A 13 39.44 -48.37 -9.84
CA ALA A 13 39.66 -47.14 -9.10
C ALA A 13 38.76 -45.98 -9.59
N LEU A 14 38.54 -45.84 -10.91
CA LEU A 14 37.62 -44.84 -11.46
C LEU A 14 36.14 -45.12 -11.11
N LEU A 15 35.73 -46.39 -11.04
CA LEU A 15 34.38 -46.75 -10.58
C LEU A 15 34.17 -46.46 -9.09
N LEU A 16 35.18 -46.73 -8.25
CA LEU A 16 35.12 -46.42 -6.81
C LEU A 16 35.17 -44.92 -6.53
N LEU A 17 35.88 -44.12 -7.34
CA LEU A 17 35.91 -42.66 -7.21
C LEU A 17 34.58 -41.99 -7.59
N SER A 18 33.81 -42.61 -8.51
CA SER A 18 32.47 -42.13 -8.90
C SER A 18 31.37 -42.39 -7.86
N LEU A 19 31.58 -43.37 -6.97
CA LEU A 19 30.65 -43.69 -5.89
C LEU A 19 30.77 -42.75 -4.68
N ILE A 20 31.90 -42.06 -4.54
CA ILE A 20 32.14 -41.07 -3.47
C ILE A 20 31.56 -39.69 -3.84
N SER A 21 31.19 -39.48 -5.12
CA SER A 21 30.54 -38.25 -5.58
C SER A 21 29.03 -38.20 -5.29
N LEU A 22 28.48 -39.23 -4.65
CA LEU A 22 27.07 -39.35 -4.26
C LEU A 22 26.85 -39.10 -2.77
N ASP A 23 27.75 -38.38 -2.09
CA ASP A 23 27.41 -37.74 -0.81
C ASP A 23 26.38 -36.63 -1.07
N SER A 24 25.14 -37.08 -1.18
CA SER A 24 23.93 -36.30 -1.00
C SER A 24 24.12 -35.45 0.25
N CYS A 25 23.96 -34.13 0.12
CA CYS A 25 23.88 -33.26 1.28
C CYS A 25 22.80 -33.82 2.23
N TYR A 26 23.23 -34.43 3.33
CA TYR A 26 22.35 -34.66 4.46
C TYR A 26 22.10 -33.28 5.06
N ILE A 27 21.10 -32.59 4.52
CA ILE A 27 20.55 -31.41 5.17
C ILE A 27 19.92 -31.95 6.44
N ASN A 28 20.67 -31.82 7.55
CA ASN A 28 20.12 -31.95 8.88
C ASN A 28 19.10 -30.81 9.02
N SER A 29 17.89 -31.05 8.56
CA SER A 29 16.72 -30.24 8.94
C SER A 29 16.44 -30.61 10.38
N GLY A 30 17.32 -30.14 11.27
CA GLY A 30 16.90 -29.80 12.61
C GLY A 30 15.67 -28.95 12.40
N SER A 31 14.52 -29.48 12.78
CA SER A 31 13.30 -28.73 12.90
C SER A 31 13.57 -27.68 13.97
N ASP A 32 14.19 -26.58 13.57
CA ASP A 32 13.94 -25.30 14.20
C ASP A 32 12.41 -25.22 14.21
N PRO A 33 11.76 -25.22 15.39
CA PRO A 33 10.30 -25.20 15.43
C PRO A 33 9.91 -24.02 14.56
N ALA A 34 9.16 -24.29 13.48
CA ALA A 34 8.84 -23.29 12.48
C ALA A 34 8.30 -22.07 13.23
N VAL A 35 9.15 -21.06 13.43
CA VAL A 35 8.70 -19.78 13.92
C VAL A 35 7.75 -19.35 12.83
N ASP A 36 6.46 -19.37 13.12
CA ASP A 36 5.42 -18.90 12.23
C ASP A 36 5.67 -17.41 12.03
N ARG A 37 6.66 -17.07 11.18
CA ARG A 37 7.04 -15.72 10.81
C ARG A 37 6.02 -15.17 9.82
N ARG A 38 4.73 -15.48 10.03
CA ARG A 38 3.64 -14.81 9.32
C ARG A 38 3.68 -13.37 9.77
N GLU A 39 3.81 -12.47 8.81
CA GLU A 39 3.82 -11.05 9.05
C GLU A 39 2.54 -10.66 9.80
N THR A 40 2.70 -10.01 10.95
CA THR A 40 1.59 -9.47 11.74
C THR A 40 1.45 -7.98 11.54
N TYR A 41 0.22 -7.48 11.68
CA TYR A 41 -0.09 -6.08 11.44
C TYR A 41 -0.81 -5.44 12.63
N ARG A 42 -0.55 -4.15 12.84
CA ARG A 42 -1.24 -3.30 13.79
C ARG A 42 -2.00 -2.18 13.07
N PRO A 43 -3.23 -1.84 13.49
CA PRO A 43 -3.96 -0.70 12.94
C PRO A 43 -3.30 0.63 13.33
N ILE A 44 -3.29 1.56 12.39
CA ILE A 44 -2.92 2.96 12.59
C ILE A 44 -4.22 3.76 12.76
N TYR A 45 -4.34 4.52 13.84
CA TYR A 45 -5.56 5.26 14.18
C TYR A 45 -5.49 6.75 13.88
N SER A 46 -6.65 7.35 13.66
CA SER A 46 -6.86 8.80 13.70
C SER A 46 -8.26 9.13 14.23
N THR A 47 -8.41 10.33 14.78
CA THR A 47 -9.70 10.85 15.22
C THR A 47 -10.55 11.30 14.04
N TYR A 48 -11.88 11.34 14.24
CA TYR A 48 -12.84 11.79 13.23
C TYR A 48 -12.62 13.25 12.82
N ASP A 49 -12.36 14.13 13.79
CA ASP A 49 -12.11 15.56 13.53
C ASP A 49 -10.91 15.76 12.62
N ARG A 50 -9.82 15.02 12.84
CA ARG A 50 -8.60 15.11 12.05
C ARG A 50 -8.79 14.62 10.63
N VAL A 51 -9.50 13.51 10.43
CA VAL A 51 -9.67 12.95 9.08
C VAL A 51 -10.71 13.71 8.26
N ARG A 52 -11.67 14.39 8.92
CA ARG A 52 -12.76 15.12 8.28
C ARG A 52 -12.42 16.56 7.91
N THR A 53 -11.18 17.01 8.12
CA THR A 53 -10.71 18.32 7.66
C THR A 53 -10.71 18.39 6.13
N VAL A 54 -11.13 19.54 5.61
CA VAL A 54 -11.08 19.86 4.17
C VAL A 54 -10.66 21.31 4.03
N GLU A 55 -9.48 21.54 3.48
CA GLU A 55 -8.88 22.87 3.39
C GLU A 55 -8.26 23.11 2.02
N THR A 56 -8.46 24.30 1.46
CA THR A 56 -7.71 24.74 0.27
C THR A 56 -6.46 25.47 0.72
N LEU A 57 -5.30 24.96 0.31
CA LEU A 57 -3.98 25.48 0.63
C LEU A 57 -3.28 25.94 -0.64
N ASP A 58 -2.20 26.70 -0.46
CA ASP A 58 -1.26 27.03 -1.53
C ASP A 58 -0.67 25.77 -2.17
N PRO A 59 -0.20 25.85 -3.44
CA PRO A 59 0.45 24.73 -4.13
C PRO A 59 1.48 23.98 -3.30
N GLN A 60 1.35 22.64 -3.28
CA GLN A 60 2.27 21.75 -2.56
C GLN A 60 3.08 20.88 -3.54
N PRO A 61 4.23 20.33 -3.12
CA PRO A 61 4.86 19.21 -3.82
C PRO A 61 3.95 17.97 -3.81
N ILE A 62 3.88 17.30 -4.96
CA ILE A 62 3.22 15.99 -5.09
C ILE A 62 4.14 14.97 -4.44
N ARG A 63 3.63 14.19 -3.49
CA ARG A 63 4.40 13.13 -2.83
C ARG A 63 4.17 11.77 -3.44
N THR A 64 2.90 11.37 -3.54
CA THR A 64 2.53 10.06 -4.08
C THR A 64 1.37 10.24 -5.03
N ALA A 65 1.67 10.41 -6.31
CA ALA A 65 0.66 10.58 -7.34
C ALA A 65 -0.21 9.32 -7.46
N GLY A 66 -1.52 9.51 -7.38
CA GLY A 66 -2.53 8.50 -7.66
C GLY A 66 -3.23 8.81 -8.99
N LYS A 67 -4.56 8.66 -8.98
CA LYS A 67 -5.42 8.95 -10.13
C LYS A 67 -5.32 10.43 -10.56
N ILE A 68 -5.31 10.63 -11.87
CA ILE A 68 -5.37 11.95 -12.51
C ILE A 68 -6.71 12.06 -13.22
N TYR A 69 -7.37 13.21 -13.09
CA TYR A 69 -8.61 13.53 -13.79
C TYR A 69 -8.46 14.87 -14.50
N ILE A 70 -8.96 14.97 -15.72
CA ILE A 70 -8.93 16.20 -16.52
C ILE A 70 -10.34 16.77 -16.57
N LYS A 71 -10.47 18.06 -16.26
CA LYS A 71 -11.71 18.81 -16.45
C LYS A 71 -11.38 20.20 -16.97
N ASP A 72 -11.91 20.50 -18.15
CA ASP A 72 -11.57 21.69 -18.92
C ASP A 72 -10.03 21.78 -19.10
N GLN A 73 -9.41 22.91 -18.73
CA GLN A 73 -7.96 23.08 -18.73
C GLN A 73 -7.25 22.56 -17.46
N PHE A 74 -7.98 22.07 -16.45
CA PHE A 74 -7.39 21.71 -15.16
C PHE A 74 -7.12 20.21 -15.03
N LEU A 75 -5.99 19.87 -14.41
CA LEU A 75 -5.70 18.54 -13.89
C LEU A 75 -6.00 18.49 -12.40
N PHE A 76 -6.68 17.44 -11.98
CA PHE A 76 -6.94 17.08 -10.60
C PHE A 76 -6.15 15.82 -10.31
N ILE A 77 -5.08 15.96 -9.54
CA ILE A 77 -4.13 14.88 -9.27
C ILE A 77 -4.31 14.45 -7.82
N ASN A 78 -4.74 13.22 -7.60
CA ASN A 78 -4.75 12.67 -6.25
C ASN A 78 -3.31 12.54 -5.73
N ASP A 79 -3.08 13.03 -4.51
CA ASP A 79 -1.90 12.73 -3.72
C ASP A 79 -2.33 11.78 -2.61
N VAL A 80 -2.03 10.50 -2.81
CA VAL A 80 -2.63 9.39 -2.07
C VAL A 80 -2.49 9.59 -0.57
N GLY A 81 -3.64 9.65 0.11
CA GLY A 81 -3.75 9.83 1.56
C GLY A 81 -3.61 11.27 2.05
N ARG A 82 -3.41 12.25 1.15
CA ARG A 82 -3.17 13.65 1.50
C ARG A 82 -4.24 14.60 0.97
N GLY A 83 -4.70 14.43 -0.26
CA GLY A 83 -5.65 15.35 -0.89
C GLY A 83 -5.45 15.46 -2.40
N ILE A 84 -5.97 16.54 -3.00
CA ILE A 84 -6.03 16.72 -4.46
C ILE A 84 -5.25 17.97 -4.87
N HIS A 85 -4.30 17.83 -5.78
CA HIS A 85 -3.65 18.98 -6.43
C HIS A 85 -4.51 19.46 -7.59
N ILE A 86 -4.67 20.78 -7.71
CA ILE A 86 -5.29 21.42 -8.88
C ILE A 86 -4.19 22.11 -9.66
N VAL A 87 -4.05 21.75 -10.92
CA VAL A 87 -3.01 22.25 -11.82
C VAL A 87 -3.68 22.82 -13.07
N ASP A 88 -3.35 24.05 -13.42
CA ASP A 88 -3.72 24.64 -14.70
C ASP A 88 -2.82 24.05 -15.79
N ASN A 89 -3.45 23.47 -16.80
CA ASN A 89 -2.82 22.80 -17.93
C ASN A 89 -3.28 23.43 -19.25
N SER A 90 -3.56 24.74 -19.25
CA SER A 90 -3.84 25.53 -20.46
C SER A 90 -2.68 25.49 -21.46
N ASP A 91 -1.44 25.43 -20.97
CA ASP A 91 -0.24 25.11 -21.74
C ASP A 91 0.33 23.76 -21.26
N PRO A 92 0.08 22.65 -21.99
CA PRO A 92 0.58 21.33 -21.61
C PRO A 92 2.11 21.22 -21.58
N ALA A 93 2.84 22.12 -22.24
CA ALA A 93 4.30 22.16 -22.17
C ALA A 93 4.80 22.81 -20.86
N SER A 94 3.95 23.57 -20.17
CA SER A 94 4.29 24.33 -18.96
C SER A 94 3.12 24.42 -17.96
N PRO A 95 2.71 23.28 -17.35
CA PRO A 95 1.60 23.25 -16.39
C PRO A 95 1.92 24.03 -15.10
N THR A 96 0.93 24.75 -14.58
CA THR A 96 1.08 25.61 -13.40
C THR A 96 0.23 25.12 -12.24
N LYS A 97 0.84 24.85 -11.08
CA LYS A 97 0.09 24.45 -9.88
C LYS A 97 -0.73 25.63 -9.35
N VAL A 98 -2.01 25.41 -9.08
CA VAL A 98 -2.96 26.46 -8.66
C VAL A 98 -3.21 26.40 -7.15
N SER A 99 -3.50 25.21 -6.63
CA SER A 99 -3.80 24.98 -5.21
C SER A 99 -3.65 23.51 -4.84
N PHE A 100 -3.68 23.23 -3.54
CA PHE A 100 -3.77 21.89 -2.98
C PHE A 100 -4.96 21.82 -2.04
N VAL A 101 -5.90 20.92 -2.30
CA VAL A 101 -7.05 20.67 -1.43
C VAL A 101 -6.69 19.52 -0.49
N ALA A 102 -6.34 19.85 0.75
CA ALA A 102 -6.03 18.87 1.79
C ALA A 102 -7.29 18.12 2.20
N ILE A 103 -7.28 16.80 2.00
CA ILE A 103 -8.35 15.87 2.36
C ILE A 103 -7.65 14.61 2.88
N PRO A 104 -7.46 14.47 4.20
CA PRO A 104 -6.74 13.35 4.76
C PRO A 104 -7.34 12.01 4.31
N SER A 105 -6.47 11.04 4.03
CA SER A 105 -6.87 9.70 3.63
C SER A 105 -7.67 9.59 2.32
N ALA A 106 -7.73 10.65 1.49
CA ALA A 106 -8.31 10.60 0.15
C ALA A 106 -7.50 9.69 -0.80
N ARG A 107 -8.19 8.87 -1.59
CA ARG A 107 -7.58 7.89 -2.52
C ARG A 107 -8.19 7.92 -3.91
N GLU A 108 -9.46 8.27 -4.01
CA GLU A 108 -10.25 8.26 -5.21
C GLU A 108 -10.95 9.58 -5.42
N LEU A 109 -11.12 9.93 -6.70
CA LEU A 109 -11.88 11.09 -7.09
C LEU A 109 -12.68 10.86 -8.36
N ALA A 110 -13.77 11.60 -8.47
CA ALA A 110 -14.58 11.74 -9.66
C ALA A 110 -15.11 13.18 -9.74
N ILE A 111 -15.35 13.67 -10.96
CA ILE A 111 -15.88 15.02 -11.17
C ILE A 111 -17.15 14.92 -11.99
N LYS A 112 -18.16 15.70 -11.61
CA LYS A 112 -19.34 15.99 -12.42
C LYS A 112 -19.64 17.47 -12.32
N ASP A 113 -19.70 18.15 -13.45
CA ASP A 113 -19.87 19.61 -13.52
C ASP A 113 -18.83 20.30 -12.61
N SER A 114 -19.24 21.25 -11.77
CA SER A 114 -18.34 21.93 -10.81
C SER A 114 -18.22 21.22 -9.47
N ILE A 115 -18.58 19.93 -9.38
CA ILE A 115 -18.50 19.15 -8.14
C ILE A 115 -17.45 18.04 -8.26
N LEU A 116 -16.44 18.12 -7.40
CA LEU A 116 -15.44 17.09 -7.16
C LEU A 116 -15.91 16.19 -6.01
N TYR A 117 -16.08 14.92 -6.29
CA TYR A 117 -16.39 13.88 -5.33
C TYR A 117 -15.11 13.16 -4.93
N VAL A 118 -14.87 13.04 -3.62
CA VAL A 118 -13.66 12.41 -3.08
C VAL A 118 -14.05 11.48 -1.93
N ASP A 119 -13.44 10.31 -1.87
CA ASP A 119 -13.55 9.44 -0.71
C ASP A 119 -12.79 10.04 0.48
N ASN A 120 -13.33 9.92 1.68
CA ASN A 120 -12.68 10.38 2.89
C ASN A 120 -12.88 9.35 3.98
N ILE A 121 -12.11 8.26 3.85
CA ILE A 121 -12.23 7.02 4.63
C ILE A 121 -13.62 6.39 4.47
N ILE A 122 -14.52 6.65 5.40
CA ILE A 122 -15.88 6.10 5.41
C ILE A 122 -16.90 7.08 4.87
N ASP A 123 -16.50 8.33 4.66
CA ASP A 123 -17.37 9.39 4.16
C ASP A 123 -17.14 9.60 2.67
N LEU A 124 -18.14 10.19 2.02
CA LEU A 124 -18.01 10.79 0.70
C LEU A 124 -18.14 12.31 0.83
N VAL A 125 -17.16 13.06 0.32
CA VAL A 125 -17.24 14.52 0.27
C VAL A 125 -17.48 15.01 -1.15
N ALA A 126 -18.35 16.01 -1.28
CA ALA A 126 -18.63 16.72 -2.51
C ALA A 126 -18.14 18.16 -2.35
N LEU A 127 -17.23 18.58 -3.23
CA LEU A 127 -16.52 19.84 -3.16
C LEU A 127 -16.87 20.70 -4.37
N ASN A 128 -17.27 21.95 -4.14
CA ASN A 128 -17.42 22.92 -5.21
C ASN A 128 -16.05 23.41 -5.67
N ILE A 129 -15.74 23.16 -6.94
CA ILE A 129 -14.47 23.50 -7.60
C ILE A 129 -14.62 24.61 -8.64
N ALA A 130 -15.71 25.39 -8.62
CA ALA A 130 -15.92 26.50 -9.55
C ALA A 130 -14.81 27.57 -9.47
N ASN A 131 -14.21 27.75 -8.29
CA ASN A 131 -12.99 28.53 -8.12
C ASN A 131 -11.84 27.60 -7.70
N PRO A 132 -10.84 27.34 -8.57
CA PRO A 132 -9.76 26.41 -8.27
C PRO A 132 -8.82 26.89 -7.16
N ARG A 133 -8.83 28.18 -6.81
CA ARG A 133 -8.07 28.73 -5.68
C ARG A 133 -8.86 28.75 -4.36
N ASN A 134 -10.15 28.39 -4.41
CA ASN A 134 -11.05 28.47 -3.27
C ASN A 134 -12.09 27.35 -3.32
N VAL A 135 -11.62 26.11 -3.18
CA VAL A 135 -12.48 24.93 -3.16
C VAL A 135 -13.21 24.86 -1.83
N ARG A 136 -14.52 24.58 -1.88
CA ARG A 136 -15.38 24.58 -0.68
C ARG A 136 -16.15 23.28 -0.55
N LEU A 137 -16.23 22.76 0.67
CA LEU A 137 -17.09 21.63 1.00
C LEU A 137 -18.55 22.03 0.77
N ALA A 138 -19.20 21.39 -0.20
CA ALA A 138 -20.61 21.59 -0.49
C ALA A 138 -21.48 20.60 0.30
N LYS A 139 -21.04 19.34 0.42
CA LYS A 139 -21.73 18.31 1.18
C LYS A 139 -20.77 17.22 1.66
N ARG A 140 -21.07 16.66 2.83
CA ARG A 140 -20.49 15.41 3.32
C ARG A 140 -21.61 14.40 3.51
N VAL A 141 -21.42 13.19 3.02
CA VAL A 141 -22.26 12.03 3.32
C VAL A 141 -21.44 11.15 4.25
N GLU A 142 -21.81 11.16 5.53
CA GLU A 142 -21.11 10.38 6.54
C GLU A 142 -21.43 8.88 6.41
N ASN A 143 -20.45 8.03 6.68
CA ASN A 143 -20.62 6.57 6.63
C ASN A 143 -21.17 6.06 5.28
N ALA A 144 -20.81 6.73 4.18
CA ALA A 144 -21.17 6.34 2.83
C ALA A 144 -20.57 4.98 2.42
N PHE A 145 -19.45 4.58 3.03
CA PHE A 145 -18.74 3.34 2.75
C PHE A 145 -18.60 2.47 3.99
N THR A 146 -18.65 1.15 3.80
CA THR A 146 -18.30 0.18 4.84
C THR A 146 -16.78 0.04 4.91
N TYR A 147 -16.17 0.35 6.05
CA TYR A 147 -14.73 0.20 6.21
C TYR A 147 -14.37 -1.24 6.53
N ALA A 148 -13.43 -1.78 5.76
CA ALA A 148 -12.79 -3.03 6.07
C ALA A 148 -11.87 -2.87 7.30
N ALA A 149 -12.32 -3.35 8.46
CA ALA A 149 -11.55 -3.39 9.70
C ALA A 149 -10.44 -4.48 9.67
N TYR A 150 -9.73 -4.62 8.56
CA TYR A 150 -8.68 -5.61 8.35
C TYR A 150 -7.57 -5.09 7.41
N PRO A 151 -6.33 -5.59 7.53
CA PRO A 151 -5.19 -5.19 6.68
C PRO A 151 -5.42 -5.61 5.22
N PRO A 152 -4.89 -4.90 4.20
CA PRO A 152 -5.06 -5.25 2.78
C PRO A 152 -4.54 -6.65 2.40
N MET A 153 -3.58 -7.18 3.16
CA MET A 153 -2.97 -8.49 2.96
C MET A 153 -3.93 -9.63 3.34
N HIS A 154 -3.86 -10.74 2.61
CA HIS A 154 -4.59 -11.97 2.90
C HIS A 154 -3.69 -13.00 3.58
N ASN A 155 -4.30 -13.92 4.32
CA ASN A 155 -3.65 -14.98 5.12
C ASN A 155 -2.73 -14.44 6.23
N VAL A 156 -3.09 -13.32 6.85
CA VAL A 156 -2.28 -12.64 7.87
C VAL A 156 -3.03 -12.54 9.18
N ARG A 157 -2.29 -12.64 10.30
CA ARG A 157 -2.82 -12.33 11.62
C ARG A 157 -2.59 -10.86 11.96
N PHE A 158 -3.48 -10.26 12.73
CA PHE A 158 -3.39 -8.84 13.09
C PHE A 158 -4.02 -8.54 14.44
N GLU A 159 -3.63 -7.39 15.01
CA GLU A 159 -4.28 -6.81 16.18
C GLU A 159 -5.71 -6.40 15.80
N CYS A 160 -6.71 -6.95 16.49
CA CYS A 160 -8.10 -6.62 16.24
C CYS A 160 -8.33 -5.11 16.46
N PRO A 161 -9.00 -4.41 15.53
CA PRO A 161 -9.30 -3.01 15.71
C PRO A 161 -10.17 -2.75 16.94
N ASP A 162 -9.63 -1.91 17.82
CA ASP A 162 -10.32 -1.29 18.94
C ASP A 162 -11.09 -0.02 18.49
N PRO A 163 -12.44 0.01 18.55
CA PRO A 163 -13.24 1.17 18.19
C PRO A 163 -12.98 2.41 19.08
N GLU A 164 -12.50 2.24 20.31
CA GLU A 164 -12.27 3.35 21.24
C GLU A 164 -11.05 4.20 20.83
N LYS A 165 -10.13 3.63 20.04
CA LYS A 165 -8.95 4.33 19.50
C LYS A 165 -9.25 5.18 18.26
N GLY A 166 -10.48 5.13 17.74
CA GLY A 166 -10.93 5.93 16.60
C GLY A 166 -10.93 5.17 15.27
N LEU A 167 -10.74 5.89 14.16
CA LEU A 167 -10.78 5.32 12.82
C LEU A 167 -9.45 4.69 12.45
N VAL A 168 -9.48 3.45 11.95
CA VAL A 168 -8.31 2.84 11.31
C VAL A 168 -8.08 3.55 9.98
N ILE A 169 -6.91 4.16 9.83
CA ILE A 169 -6.50 4.89 8.60
C ILE A 169 -5.44 4.14 7.80
N GLY A 170 -4.85 3.10 8.39
CA GLY A 170 -3.81 2.30 7.77
C GLY A 170 -3.41 1.12 8.64
N TRP A 171 -2.43 0.36 8.15
CA TRP A 171 -1.87 -0.81 8.81
C TRP A 171 -0.36 -0.78 8.66
N GLU A 172 0.36 -1.11 9.72
CA GLU A 172 1.81 -1.25 9.71
C GLU A 172 2.21 -2.67 10.09
N LYS A 173 3.34 -3.15 9.54
CA LYS A 173 3.96 -4.38 10.00
C LYS A 173 4.45 -4.16 11.42
N ALA A 174 4.05 -5.02 12.34
CA ALA A 174 4.45 -4.94 13.74
C ALA A 174 4.49 -6.34 14.32
N GLU A 175 5.38 -6.58 15.29
CA GLU A 175 5.30 -7.78 16.11
C GLU A 175 4.08 -7.66 17.06
N VAL A 176 3.08 -8.52 16.84
CA VAL A 176 1.86 -8.55 17.66
C VAL A 176 1.88 -9.83 18.49
N THR A 177 1.81 -9.70 19.80
CA THR A 177 1.72 -10.85 20.71
C THR A 177 0.31 -11.42 20.68
N ASN A 178 0.18 -12.72 20.40
CA ASN A 178 -1.10 -13.45 20.38
C ASN A 178 -2.22 -12.74 19.56
N PRO A 179 -2.01 -12.48 18.26
CA PRO A 179 -3.00 -11.77 17.43
C PRO A 179 -4.26 -12.63 17.25
N GLN A 180 -5.40 -12.08 17.69
CA GLN A 180 -6.70 -12.75 17.70
C GLN A 180 -7.42 -12.68 16.35
N CYS A 181 -7.13 -11.65 15.55
CA CYS A 181 -7.77 -11.46 14.25
C CYS A 181 -6.94 -12.05 13.11
N PHE A 182 -7.64 -12.52 12.08
CA PHE A 182 -7.06 -13.13 10.88
C PHE A 182 -7.90 -12.76 9.65
N ARG A 183 -7.22 -12.50 8.53
CA ARG A 183 -7.83 -12.22 7.22
C ARG A 183 -7.31 -13.20 6.21
#